data_AF-A0A1Y4ABP1-F1
#
_entry.id   AF-A0A1Y4ABP1-F1
#
_cell.length_a   1.000
_cell.length_b   1.000
_cell.length_c   1.000
_cell.angle_alpha   90.00
_cell.angle_beta   90.00
_cell.angle_gamma   90.00
#
_symmetry.space_group_name_H-M   'P 1'
#
loop_
_entity.id
_entity.type
_entity.pdbx_description
1 polymer ?
#
loop_
_entity_poly.entity_id
_entity_poly.type
_entity_poly.pdbx_seq_one_letter_code
_entity_poly.pdbx_strand_id
1 'polypeptide(L)'
;MLEKDYIMRLIRQFFEALEKLIEKRGKEEGTTLQIEVNGMYRSYFHQPQDFFYEAGMDIILAYMQARFSEEECLQRMELLAELLRFDASLKPSTEEGQMLNEKALELLTFADTHSDTFSLERRRKMEEIKAQLKA
;
A
#
# COMPACT_ATOMS: atom_id res chain seq x y z
N MET A 1 -16.47 -17.01 -10.57
CA MET A 1 -16.09 -16.25 -11.78
C MET A 1 -16.16 -14.74 -11.50
N LEU A 2 -17.27 -14.24 -10.93
CA LEU A 2 -17.46 -12.82 -10.62
C LEU A 2 -16.47 -12.21 -9.60
N GLU A 3 -16.06 -12.94 -8.57
CA GLU A 3 -15.16 -12.41 -7.51
C GLU A 3 -13.73 -12.18 -8.01
N LYS A 4 -13.18 -13.13 -8.77
CA LYS A 4 -11.85 -12.97 -9.41
C LYS A 4 -11.85 -11.80 -10.38
N ASP A 5 -12.93 -11.61 -11.14
CA ASP A 5 -13.07 -10.48 -12.06
C ASP A 5 -13.16 -9.15 -11.30
N TYR A 6 -13.85 -9.14 -10.15
CA TYR A 6 -13.87 -7.98 -9.26
C TYR A 6 -12.48 -7.62 -8.73
N ILE A 7 -11.74 -8.60 -8.20
CA ILE A 7 -10.38 -8.38 -7.67
C ILE A 7 -9.44 -7.86 -8.77
N MET A 8 -9.49 -8.46 -9.97
CA MET A 8 -8.70 -7.97 -11.10
C MET A 8 -9.05 -6.53 -11.47
N ARG A 9 -10.34 -6.17 -11.47
CA ARG A 9 -10.78 -4.80 -11.72
C ARG A 9 -10.32 -3.84 -10.63
N LEU A 10 -10.42 -4.24 -9.36
CA LEU A 10 -9.96 -3.46 -8.21
C LEU A 10 -8.47 -3.16 -8.32
N ILE A 11 -7.64 -4.17 -8.60
CA ILE A 11 -6.20 -4.03 -8.77
C ILE A 11 -5.87 -3.06 -9.91
N ARG A 12 -6.53 -3.22 -11.07
CA ARG A 12 -6.33 -2.32 -12.23
C ARG A 12 -6.68 -0.87 -11.90
N GLN A 13 -7.87 -0.64 -11.34
CA GLN A 13 -8.32 0.71 -10.98
C GLN A 13 -7.42 1.36 -9.94
N PHE A 14 -6.91 0.57 -8.98
CA PHE A 14 -5.96 1.06 -7.99
C PHE A 14 -4.67 1.53 -8.65
N PHE A 15 -4.06 0.71 -9.51
CA PHE A 15 -2.80 1.08 -10.16
C PHE A 15 -2.98 2.24 -11.16
N GLU A 16 -4.10 2.31 -11.87
CA GLU A 16 -4.44 3.47 -12.72
C GLU A 16 -4.56 4.76 -11.89
N ALA A 17 -5.15 4.69 -10.69
CA ALA A 17 -5.24 5.83 -9.79
C ALA A 17 -3.87 6.20 -9.20
N LEU A 18 -3.06 5.21 -8.82
CA LEU A 18 -1.71 5.43 -8.31
C LEU A 18 -0.79 6.04 -9.36
N GLU A 19 -0.87 5.57 -10.61
CA GLU A 19 -0.10 6.10 -11.73
C GLU A 19 -0.41 7.58 -11.96
N LYS A 20 -1.68 7.99 -11.86
CA LYS A 20 -2.05 9.42 -11.91
C LYS A 20 -1.41 10.24 -10.79
N LEU A 21 -1.33 9.71 -9.57
CA LEU A 21 -0.63 10.40 -8.48
C LEU A 21 0.87 10.52 -8.76
N ILE A 22 1.49 9.47 -9.32
CA ILE A 22 2.89 9.48 -9.73
C ILE A 22 3.14 10.55 -10.81
N GLU A 23 2.25 10.67 -11.81
CA GLU A 23 2.36 11.67 -12.86
C GLU A 23 2.22 13.11 -12.37
N LYS A 24 1.43 13.31 -11.31
CA LYS A 24 1.19 14.62 -10.67
C LYS A 24 2.31 15.04 -9.72
N ARG A 25 3.11 14.09 -9.26
CA ARG A 25 4.29 14.35 -8.41
C ARG A 25 5.20 15.37 -9.10
N GLY A 26 5.46 16.50 -8.43
CA GLY A 26 6.28 17.59 -8.95
C GLY A 26 5.61 18.51 -9.98
N LYS A 27 4.34 18.27 -10.32
CA LYS A 27 3.52 19.15 -11.19
C LYS A 27 2.44 19.91 -10.42
N GLU A 28 1.89 19.30 -9.38
CA GLU A 28 0.85 19.89 -8.53
C GLU A 28 1.40 20.41 -7.20
N GLU A 29 0.64 21.32 -6.56
CA GLU A 29 0.92 21.76 -5.19
C GLU A 29 0.85 20.58 -4.21
N GLY A 30 1.78 20.54 -3.24
CA GLY A 30 1.87 19.44 -2.29
C GLY A 30 0.58 19.16 -1.52
N THR A 31 -0.20 20.20 -1.20
CA THR A 31 -1.49 20.08 -0.52
C THR A 31 -2.53 19.33 -1.37
N THR A 32 -2.60 19.62 -2.67
CA THR A 32 -3.53 18.96 -3.60
C THR A 32 -3.19 17.48 -3.73
N LEU A 33 -1.91 17.16 -3.93
CA LEU A 33 -1.45 15.77 -4.02
C LEU A 33 -1.77 14.99 -2.73
N GLN A 34 -1.60 15.62 -1.57
CA GLN A 34 -1.89 14.98 -0.28
C GLN A 34 -3.39 14.67 -0.10
N ILE A 35 -4.27 15.55 -0.59
CA ILE A 35 -5.72 15.32 -0.58
C ILE A 35 -6.07 14.10 -1.44
N GLU A 36 -5.48 13.98 -2.63
CA GLU A 36 -5.76 12.87 -3.54
C GLU A 36 -5.23 11.53 -3.01
N VAL A 37 -4.04 11.53 -2.41
CA VAL A 37 -3.48 10.40 -1.66
C VAL A 37 -4.44 9.93 -0.57
N ASN A 38 -4.91 10.85 0.29
CA ASN A 38 -5.88 10.51 1.34
C ASN A 38 -7.19 9.98 0.75
N GLY A 39 -7.59 10.49 -0.41
CA GLY A 39 -8.69 9.98 -1.22
C GLY A 39 -8.53 8.51 -1.61
N MET A 40 -7.32 8.10 -2.01
CA MET A 40 -7.02 6.68 -2.28
C MET A 40 -7.14 5.81 -1.02
N TYR A 41 -6.60 6.25 0.12
CA TYR A 41 -6.74 5.49 1.38
C TYR A 41 -8.21 5.22 1.73
N ARG A 42 -9.04 6.25 1.64
CA ARG A 42 -10.48 6.14 1.92
C ARG A 42 -11.21 5.26 0.91
N SER A 43 -10.85 5.37 -0.37
CA SER A 43 -11.55 4.64 -1.44
C SER A 43 -11.25 3.15 -1.43
N TYR A 44 -10.00 2.77 -1.14
CA TYR A 44 -9.54 1.38 -1.25
C TYR A 44 -9.43 0.68 0.10
N PHE A 45 -9.24 1.41 1.20
CA PHE A 45 -9.03 0.80 2.53
C PHE A 45 -10.03 1.27 3.58
N HIS A 46 -10.98 2.15 3.22
CA HIS A 46 -12.06 2.63 4.09
C HIS A 46 -11.62 3.31 5.39
N GLN A 47 -10.35 3.74 5.45
CA GLN A 47 -9.80 4.54 6.54
C GLN A 47 -9.02 5.72 5.95
N PRO A 48 -8.91 6.85 6.67
CA PRO A 48 -8.00 7.91 6.27
C PRO A 48 -6.53 7.47 6.37
N GLN A 49 -5.67 8.23 5.72
CA GLN A 49 -4.22 8.08 5.79
C GLN A 49 -3.70 8.01 7.25
N ASP A 50 -4.16 8.93 8.11
CA ASP A 50 -3.69 9.05 9.50
C ASP A 50 -3.85 7.75 10.29
N PHE A 51 -4.92 6.97 10.03
CA PHE A 51 -5.11 5.67 10.66
C PHE A 51 -3.95 4.72 10.38
N PHE A 52 -3.48 4.63 9.13
CA PHE A 52 -2.39 3.73 8.76
C PHE A 52 -1.03 4.21 9.25
N TYR A 53 -0.90 5.52 9.49
CA TYR A 53 0.32 6.13 10.00
C TYR A 53 0.44 5.82 11.50
N GLU A 54 -0.64 6.09 12.25
CA GLU A 54 -0.67 5.99 13.71
C GLU A 54 -0.83 4.55 14.22
N ALA A 55 -1.59 3.70 13.53
CA ALA A 55 -1.88 2.34 14.00
C ALA A 55 -0.65 1.43 13.95
N GLY A 56 -0.47 0.58 14.97
CA GLY A 56 0.51 -0.51 14.94
C GLY A 56 0.20 -1.52 13.82
N MET A 57 1.22 -2.28 13.39
CA MET A 57 1.03 -3.30 12.35
C MET A 57 0.01 -4.37 12.75
N ASP A 58 0.00 -4.78 14.02
CA ASP A 58 -0.99 -5.68 14.60
C ASP A 58 -2.43 -5.18 14.40
N ILE A 59 -2.67 -3.89 14.62
CA ILE A 59 -3.97 -3.25 14.41
C ILE A 59 -4.31 -3.19 12.92
N ILE A 60 -3.33 -2.83 12.07
CA ILE A 60 -3.54 -2.78 10.62
C ILE A 60 -3.90 -4.17 10.08
N LEU A 61 -3.15 -5.21 10.44
CA LEU A 61 -3.43 -6.58 10.00
C LEU A 61 -4.81 -7.06 10.47
N ALA A 62 -5.13 -6.85 11.75
CA ALA A 62 -6.45 -7.21 12.30
C ALA A 62 -7.59 -6.46 11.59
N TYR A 63 -7.41 -5.17 11.31
CA TYR A 63 -8.36 -4.37 10.54
C TYR A 63 -8.56 -4.94 9.13
N MET A 64 -7.47 -5.22 8.41
CA MET A 64 -7.53 -5.74 7.04
C MET A 64 -8.23 -7.10 6.97
N GLN A 65 -7.94 -7.99 7.92
CA GLN A 65 -8.57 -9.32 8.02
C GLN A 65 -10.05 -9.25 8.41
N ALA A 66 -10.43 -8.31 9.28
CA ALA A 66 -11.83 -8.13 9.67
C ALA A 66 -12.66 -7.44 8.58
N ARG A 67 -12.04 -6.58 7.77
CA ARG A 67 -12.74 -5.72 6.81
C ARG A 67 -12.95 -6.38 5.45
N PHE A 68 -12.02 -7.21 5.01
CA PHE A 68 -11.98 -7.79 3.67
C PHE A 68 -12.03 -9.31 3.71
N SER A 69 -12.60 -9.93 2.68
CA SER A 69 -12.62 -11.39 2.56
C SER A 69 -11.20 -11.94 2.45
N GLU A 70 -11.01 -13.21 2.80
CA GLU A 70 -9.73 -13.90 2.67
C GLU A 70 -9.18 -13.82 1.23
N GLU A 71 -10.07 -13.93 0.23
CA GLU A 71 -9.73 -13.83 -1.19
C GLU A 71 -9.23 -12.43 -1.62
N GLU A 72 -9.61 -11.37 -0.91
CA GLU A 72 -9.19 -9.99 -1.21
C GLU A 72 -8.08 -9.50 -0.30
N CYS A 73 -7.99 -10.04 0.91
CA CYS A 73 -7.23 -9.48 2.01
C CYS A 73 -5.75 -9.35 1.63
N LEU A 74 -5.15 -10.42 1.11
CA LEU A 74 -3.74 -10.43 0.71
C LEU A 74 -3.46 -9.44 -0.43
N GLN A 75 -4.33 -9.39 -1.44
CA GLN A 75 -4.19 -8.45 -2.56
C GLN A 75 -4.30 -7.02 -2.05
N ARG A 76 -5.24 -6.71 -1.16
CA ARG A 76 -5.38 -5.37 -0.59
C ARG A 76 -4.21 -5.01 0.32
N MET A 77 -3.60 -5.95 1.02
CA MET A 77 -2.35 -5.69 1.76
C MET A 77 -1.21 -5.31 0.81
N GLU A 78 -1.11 -5.97 -0.36
CA GLU A 78 -0.16 -5.55 -1.40
C GLU A 78 -0.47 -4.16 -1.94
N LEU A 79 -1.75 -3.84 -2.22
CA LEU A 79 -2.14 -2.49 -2.66
C LEU A 79 -1.82 -1.43 -1.59
N LEU A 80 -2.06 -1.73 -0.32
CA LEU A 80 -1.74 -0.82 0.79
C LEU A 80 -0.23 -0.59 0.89
N ALA A 81 0.58 -1.64 0.72
CA ALA A 81 2.02 -1.51 0.68
C ALA A 81 2.49 -0.59 -0.46
N GLU A 82 1.87 -0.67 -1.65
CA GLU A 82 2.18 0.25 -2.76
C GLU A 82 1.85 1.71 -2.43
N LEU A 83 0.69 1.97 -1.80
CA LEU A 83 0.32 3.33 -1.43
C LEU A 83 1.23 3.91 -0.34
N LEU A 84 1.58 3.10 0.66
CA LEU A 84 2.54 3.49 1.71
C LEU A 84 3.93 3.79 1.15
N ARG A 85 4.41 2.98 0.20
CA ARG A 85 5.69 3.24 -0.50
C ARG A 85 5.64 4.53 -1.32
N PHE A 86 4.52 4.78 -2.01
CA PHE A 86 4.34 6.03 -2.74
C PHE A 86 4.42 7.22 -1.79
N ASP A 87 3.70 7.18 -0.67
CA ASP A 87 3.76 8.23 0.36
C ASP A 87 5.16 8.42 0.94
N ALA A 88 5.84 7.31 1.26
CA ALA A 88 7.22 7.34 1.73
C ALA A 88 8.14 8.05 0.73
N SER A 89 7.90 7.85 -0.58
CA SER A 89 8.66 8.50 -1.65
C SER A 89 8.45 10.03 -1.73
N LEU A 90 7.34 10.55 -1.20
CA LEU A 90 7.11 11.99 -1.08
C LEU A 90 7.89 12.61 0.09
N LYS A 91 8.33 11.78 1.04
CA LYS A 91 8.98 12.20 2.29
C LYS A 91 10.33 11.49 2.47
N PRO A 92 11.22 11.52 1.47
CA PRO A 92 12.48 10.77 1.52
C PRO A 92 13.33 11.24 2.70
N SER A 93 14.03 10.31 3.35
CA SER A 93 14.95 10.58 4.46
C SER A 93 14.30 11.16 5.73
N THR A 94 12.98 11.01 5.88
CA THR A 94 12.27 11.34 7.13
C THR A 94 11.98 10.06 7.93
N GLU A 95 11.87 10.19 9.25
CA GLU A 95 11.45 9.06 10.11
C GLU A 95 10.08 8.53 9.69
N GLU A 96 9.15 9.41 9.34
CA GLU A 96 7.83 9.03 8.82
C GLU A 96 7.97 8.22 7.51
N GLY A 97 8.79 8.67 6.56
CA GLY A 97 9.04 7.93 5.32
C GLY A 97 9.68 6.56 5.55
N GLN A 98 10.58 6.43 6.53
CA GLN A 98 11.15 5.13 6.93
C GLN A 98 10.08 4.23 7.54
N MET A 99 9.31 4.74 8.50
CA MET A 99 8.19 4.03 9.15
C MET A 99 7.18 3.50 8.13
N LEU A 100 6.83 4.29 7.10
CA LEU A 100 5.90 3.87 6.05
C LEU A 100 6.47 2.74 5.19
N ASN A 101 7.76 2.78 4.88
CA ASN A 101 8.45 1.70 4.18
C ASN A 101 8.56 0.42 5.02
N GLU A 102 8.81 0.55 6.33
CA GLU A 102 8.79 -0.58 7.27
C GLU A 102 7.42 -1.26 7.27
N LYS A 103 6.34 -0.48 7.42
CA LYS A 103 4.97 -0.98 7.35
C LYS A 103 4.66 -1.66 6.01
N ALA A 104 5.09 -1.07 4.89
CA ALA A 104 4.94 -1.67 3.57
C ALA A 104 5.67 -3.02 3.47
N LEU A 105 6.89 -3.12 4.01
CA LEU A 105 7.65 -4.36 4.03
C LEU A 105 6.98 -5.44 4.89
N GLU A 106 6.43 -5.08 6.05
CA GLU A 106 5.68 -5.99 6.92
C GLU A 106 4.42 -6.52 6.24
N LEU A 107 3.65 -5.67 5.56
CA LEU A 107 2.49 -6.08 4.77
C LEU A 107 2.85 -7.06 3.66
N LEU A 108 3.93 -6.79 2.91
CA LEU A 108 4.41 -7.69 1.86
C LEU A 108 4.94 -9.01 2.44
N THR A 109 5.58 -8.97 3.62
CA THR A 109 6.04 -10.17 4.32
C THR A 109 4.87 -11.02 4.79
N PHE A 110 3.83 -10.38 5.33
CA PHE A 110 2.59 -11.05 5.68
C PHE A 110 1.96 -11.71 4.44
N ALA A 111 1.85 -10.97 3.33
CA ALA A 111 1.33 -11.51 2.08
C ALA A 111 2.17 -12.67 1.52
N ASP A 112 3.51 -12.62 1.59
CA ASP A 112 4.37 -13.72 1.13
C ASP A 112 4.24 -14.98 1.99
N THR A 113 4.03 -14.81 3.30
CA THR A 113 3.93 -15.94 4.24
C THR A 113 2.56 -16.61 4.25
N HIS A 114 1.50 -15.88 3.88
CA HIS A 114 0.12 -16.37 3.91
C HIS A 114 -0.46 -16.65 2.51
N SER A 115 0.28 -16.35 1.44
CA SER A 115 -0.16 -16.65 0.08
C SER A 115 0.25 -18.06 -0.34
N ASP A 116 -0.70 -18.83 -0.86
CA ASP A 116 -0.44 -20.13 -1.50
C ASP A 116 0.27 -20.00 -2.86
N THR A 117 0.45 -18.77 -3.36
CA THR A 117 1.04 -18.50 -4.68
C THR A 117 2.36 -17.75 -4.54
N PHE A 118 3.42 -18.36 -5.06
CA PHE A 118 4.71 -17.71 -5.18
C PHE A 118 4.65 -16.48 -6.11
N SER A 119 5.21 -15.35 -5.66
CA SER A 119 5.28 -14.11 -6.44
C SER A 119 6.71 -13.56 -6.48
N LEU A 120 7.34 -13.63 -7.64
CA LEU A 120 8.67 -13.04 -7.86
C LEU A 120 8.65 -11.52 -7.70
N GLU A 121 7.61 -10.87 -8.21
CA GLU A 121 7.42 -9.43 -8.10
C GLU A 121 7.30 -8.97 -6.63
N ARG A 122 6.56 -9.72 -5.80
CA ARG A 122 6.44 -9.42 -4.36
C ARG A 122 7.82 -9.47 -3.68
N ARG A 123 8.59 -10.54 -3.92
CA ARG A 123 9.94 -10.69 -3.34
C ARG A 123 10.90 -9.62 -3.82
N ARG A 124 10.86 -9.26 -5.10
CA ARG A 124 11.63 -8.16 -5.65
C ARG A 124 11.33 -6.85 -4.91
N LYS A 125 10.05 -6.50 -4.75
CA LYS A 125 9.64 -5.29 -4.02
C LYS A 125 10.12 -5.30 -2.57
N MET A 126 10.02 -6.44 -1.88
CA MET A 126 10.54 -6.58 -0.51
C MET A 126 12.05 -6.29 -0.45
N GLU A 127 12.84 -6.82 -1.39
CA GLU A 127 14.28 -6.56 -1.43
C GLU A 127 14.61 -5.09 -1.78
N GLU A 128 13.84 -4.45 -2.66
CA GLU A 128 13.98 -3.02 -2.97
C GLU A 128 13.75 -2.15 -1.72
N ILE A 129 12.69 -2.44 -0.94
CA ILE A 129 12.40 -1.69 0.30
C ILE A 129 13.50 -1.93 1.34
N LYS A 130 13.93 -3.19 1.54
CA LYS A 130 15.03 -3.51 2.46
C LYS A 130 16.33 -2.80 2.10
N ALA A 131 16.62 -2.64 0.81
CA ALA A 131 17.79 -1.91 0.36
C ALA A 131 17.67 -0.41 0.70
N GLN A 132 16.48 0.18 0.56
CA GLN A 132 16.21 1.58 0.90
C GLN A 132 16.32 1.84 2.42
N LEU A 133 15.86 0.92 3.26
CA LEU A 133 15.93 1.06 4.72
C LEU A 133 17.33 0.89 5.32
N LYS A 134 18.28 0.33 4.55
CA LYS A 134 19.68 0.15 4.98
C LYS A 134 20.59 1.31 4.56
N ALA A 135 20.12 2.17 3.66
CA ALA A 135 20.87 3.29 3.09
C ALA A 135 20.77 4.53 3.98
#